data_AF-A0A099GHW8-F1
#
_entry.id   AF-A0A099GHW8-F1
#
_cell.length_a   1.000
_cell.length_b   1.000
_cell.length_c   1.000
_cell.angle_alpha   90.00
_cell.angle_beta   90.00
_cell.angle_gamma   90.00
#
_symmetry.space_group_name_H-M   'P 1'
#
loop_
_entity.id
_entity.type
_entity.pdbx_description
1 polymer ?
#
loop_
_entity_poly.entity_id
_entity_poly.type
_entity_poly.pdbx_seq_one_letter_code
_entity_poly.pdbx_strand_id
1 'polypeptide(L)'
;MKIRILTAALLGALLATGTASAATCTVTGKKSTTYTVEMSGASACFSGNDTNTIDSTTELFGKTGWILADKNDDATSGDQNLIFADDPFIGPVNDTTRGEWAIANPDNYSSVFMTLKAGNSFAAFLLDAATFMTGNWSSSRNLSHASIYYWGEPNPAPVPLPASGLLLLAGLGGLVAAHRRKS
;
A
#
# COMPACT_ATOMS: atom_id res chain seq x y z
N MET A 1 1.56 4.13 67.27
CA MET A 1 2.76 4.35 66.44
C MET A 1 2.53 3.73 65.07
N LYS A 2 2.21 4.60 64.11
CA LYS A 2 2.14 4.51 62.62
C LYS A 2 2.04 3.13 61.94
N ILE A 3 0.83 2.82 61.47
CA ILE A 3 0.51 1.76 60.50
C ILE A 3 1.04 2.20 59.12
N ARG A 4 1.85 1.34 58.48
CA ARG A 4 2.48 1.62 57.19
C ARG A 4 1.49 1.40 56.04
N ILE A 5 1.29 2.44 55.23
CA ILE A 5 0.50 2.44 54.02
C ILE A 5 1.25 1.63 52.96
N LEU A 6 0.63 0.55 52.46
CA LEU A 6 1.09 -0.19 51.29
C LEU A 6 0.72 0.62 50.03
N THR A 7 1.72 1.17 49.36
CA THR A 7 1.60 1.77 48.03
C THR A 7 1.29 0.68 47.01
N ALA A 8 0.09 0.73 46.42
CA ALA A 8 -0.27 -0.06 45.25
C ALA A 8 0.54 0.44 44.04
N ALA A 9 1.39 -0.43 43.48
CA ALA A 9 2.06 -0.19 42.21
C ALA A 9 1.01 -0.28 41.09
N LEU A 10 0.64 0.86 40.51
CA LEU A 10 -0.20 0.93 39.32
C LEU A 10 0.62 0.39 38.14
N LEU A 11 0.24 -0.77 37.62
CA LEU A 11 0.77 -1.33 36.39
C LEU A 11 0.41 -0.38 35.24
N GLY A 12 1.38 0.39 34.75
CA GLY A 12 1.24 1.16 33.53
C GLY A 12 1.16 0.22 32.34
N ALA A 13 -0.04 0.05 31.78
CA ALA A 13 -0.22 -0.57 30.48
C ALA A 13 0.46 0.32 29.43
N LEU A 14 1.64 -0.09 28.99
CA LEU A 14 2.35 0.49 27.87
C LEU A 14 1.53 0.18 26.61
N LEU A 15 0.70 1.13 26.17
CA LEU A 15 0.11 1.10 24.83
C LEU A 15 1.29 1.13 23.84
N ALA A 16 1.63 -0.02 23.28
CA ALA A 16 2.52 -0.09 22.13
C ALA A 16 1.79 0.55 20.95
N THR A 17 1.87 1.87 20.83
CA THR A 17 1.56 2.58 19.60
C THR A 17 2.51 2.02 18.55
N GLY A 18 1.98 1.25 17.59
CA GLY A 18 2.76 0.74 16.48
C GLY A 18 3.54 1.91 15.86
N THR A 19 4.86 1.79 15.79
CA THR A 19 5.70 2.78 15.13
C THR A 19 5.29 2.83 13.66
N ALA A 20 4.83 3.99 13.18
CA ALA A 20 4.66 4.20 11.75
C ALA A 20 6.02 3.93 11.07
N SER A 21 6.02 3.00 10.12
CA SER A 21 7.20 2.65 9.31
C SER A 21 7.43 3.75 8.28
N ALA A 22 8.68 4.16 8.06
CA ALA A 22 9.02 5.10 6.99
C ALA A 22 10.43 4.81 6.48
N ALA A 23 10.55 4.56 5.18
CA ALA A 23 11.85 4.43 4.53
C ALA A 23 12.27 5.76 3.90
N THR A 24 13.58 6.00 3.87
CA THR A 24 14.19 7.20 3.29
C THR A 24 15.30 6.79 2.35
N CYS A 25 15.38 7.47 1.21
CA CYS A 25 16.37 7.20 0.17
C CYS A 25 16.98 8.51 -0.32
N THR A 26 18.31 8.59 -0.38
CA THR A 26 19.02 9.78 -0.90
C THR A 26 19.86 9.43 -2.12
N VAL A 27 19.57 10.09 -3.24
CA VAL A 27 20.38 10.02 -4.45
C VAL A 27 21.36 11.19 -4.45
N THR A 28 22.66 10.88 -4.39
CA THR A 28 23.72 11.88 -4.49
C THR A 28 24.14 12.07 -5.94
N GLY A 29 24.19 13.33 -6.39
CA GLY A 29 24.63 13.70 -7.74
C GLY A 29 25.03 15.17 -7.78
N LYS A 30 24.92 15.83 -8.94
CA LYS A 30 25.16 17.29 -9.05
C LYS A 30 24.27 18.10 -8.10
N LYS A 31 23.07 17.61 -7.83
CA LYS A 31 22.17 18.06 -6.75
C LYS A 31 21.66 16.82 -6.05
N SER A 32 21.80 16.75 -4.74
CA SER A 32 21.25 15.65 -3.95
C SER A 32 19.73 15.75 -3.88
N THR A 33 19.06 14.61 -3.96
CA THR A 33 17.62 14.50 -3.74
C THR A 33 17.36 13.45 -2.67
N THR A 34 16.63 13.81 -1.62
CA THR A 34 16.19 12.91 -0.55
C THR A 34 14.69 12.70 -0.68
N TYR A 35 14.27 11.45 -0.59
CA TYR A 35 12.88 10.99 -0.68
C TYR A 35 12.52 10.24 0.60
N THR A 36 11.32 10.41 1.10
CA THR A 36 10.78 9.66 2.24
C THR A 36 9.34 9.28 1.99
N VAL A 37 8.96 8.06 2.34
CA VAL A 37 7.59 7.53 2.23
C VAL A 37 7.25 6.80 3.52
N GLU A 38 6.15 7.18 4.18
CA GLU A 38 5.59 6.41 5.29
C GLU A 38 4.97 5.09 4.80
N MET A 39 4.69 4.15 5.70
CA MET A 39 4.17 2.81 5.40
C MET A 39 5.04 2.03 4.41
N SER A 40 6.37 2.18 4.51
CA SER A 40 7.31 1.48 3.65
C SER A 40 8.47 0.84 4.42
N GLY A 41 8.69 -0.46 4.18
CA GLY A 41 9.70 -1.26 4.87
C GLY A 41 11.07 -1.29 4.19
N ALA A 42 11.17 -0.91 2.91
CA ALA A 42 12.43 -0.85 2.17
C ALA A 42 12.42 0.24 1.11
N SER A 43 13.60 0.71 0.71
CA SER A 43 13.74 1.67 -0.40
C SER A 43 14.93 1.37 -1.29
N ALA A 44 14.85 1.79 -2.55
CA ALA A 44 15.93 1.69 -3.54
C ALA A 44 16.03 3.00 -4.35
N CYS A 45 17.24 3.47 -4.58
CA CYS A 45 17.54 4.78 -5.15
C CYS A 45 18.15 4.66 -6.54
N PHE A 46 17.67 5.47 -7.48
CA PHE A 46 18.08 5.41 -8.88
C PHE A 46 18.30 6.79 -9.49
N SER A 47 19.20 6.85 -10.46
CA SER A 47 19.30 7.96 -11.39
C SER A 47 18.36 7.77 -12.57
N GLY A 48 17.84 8.85 -13.13
CA GLY A 48 17.03 8.82 -14.35
C GLY A 48 15.53 8.89 -14.08
N ASN A 49 14.75 8.20 -14.91
CA ASN A 49 13.28 8.17 -14.91
C ASN A 49 12.82 6.73 -14.63
N ASP A 50 11.93 6.57 -13.66
CA ASP A 50 11.38 5.29 -13.24
C ASP A 50 10.68 4.55 -14.37
N THR A 51 9.77 5.18 -15.13
CA THR A 51 9.07 4.51 -16.24
C THR A 51 9.98 4.15 -17.42
N ASN A 52 11.20 4.70 -17.47
CA ASN A 52 12.21 4.34 -18.49
C ASN A 52 13.24 3.33 -17.95
N THR A 53 13.19 3.01 -16.66
CA THR A 53 14.19 2.18 -15.97
C THR A 53 13.60 0.90 -15.43
N ILE A 54 12.35 0.95 -14.94
CA ILE A 54 11.64 -0.19 -14.38
C ILE A 54 10.81 -0.84 -15.47
N ASP A 55 11.11 -2.10 -15.74
CA ASP A 55 10.34 -2.99 -16.59
C ASP A 55 10.20 -4.38 -15.95
N SER A 56 9.60 -5.32 -16.68
CA SER A 56 9.41 -6.69 -16.22
C SER A 56 10.71 -7.47 -15.97
N THR A 57 11.86 -6.99 -16.45
CA THR A 57 13.17 -7.61 -16.25
C THR A 57 13.95 -7.01 -15.09
N THR A 58 13.52 -5.84 -14.60
CA THR A 58 14.20 -5.12 -13.53
C THR A 58 14.04 -5.86 -12.20
N GLU A 59 15.16 -6.20 -11.56
CA GLU A 59 15.14 -6.79 -10.21
C GLU A 59 15.07 -5.69 -9.15
N LEU A 60 13.99 -5.69 -8.38
CA LEU A 60 13.72 -4.77 -7.29
C LEU A 60 13.16 -5.55 -6.11
N PHE A 61 13.67 -5.29 -4.91
CA PHE A 61 13.25 -5.97 -3.68
C PHE A 61 13.27 -7.52 -3.78
N GLY A 62 14.26 -8.05 -4.53
CA GLY A 62 14.43 -9.49 -4.76
C GLY A 62 13.41 -10.11 -5.71
N LYS A 63 12.73 -9.31 -6.55
CA LYS A 63 11.71 -9.75 -7.50
C LYS A 63 11.91 -9.10 -8.86
N THR A 64 11.63 -9.85 -9.93
CA THR A 64 11.44 -9.36 -11.30
C THR A 64 9.97 -9.50 -11.69
N GLY A 65 9.56 -8.93 -12.83
CA GLY A 65 8.18 -9.04 -13.32
C GLY A 65 7.24 -7.99 -12.73
N TRP A 66 7.77 -6.81 -12.41
CA TRP A 66 6.97 -5.68 -11.94
C TRP A 66 6.11 -5.11 -13.07
N ILE A 67 4.88 -4.77 -12.73
CA ILE A 67 3.91 -4.19 -13.65
C ILE A 67 3.56 -2.79 -13.15
N LEU A 68 3.61 -1.81 -14.06
CA LEU A 68 3.16 -0.45 -13.79
C LEU A 68 1.64 -0.44 -13.68
N ALA A 69 1.13 -0.03 -12.52
CA ALA A 69 -0.28 0.01 -12.22
C ALA A 69 -0.89 1.37 -12.59
N ASP A 70 -0.30 2.44 -12.06
CA ASP A 70 -0.83 3.79 -12.17
C ASP A 70 0.28 4.83 -12.00
N LYS A 71 0.01 6.04 -12.51
CA LYS A 71 0.92 7.17 -12.53
C LYS A 71 0.13 8.47 -12.41
N ASN A 72 0.40 9.24 -11.35
CA ASN A 72 -0.46 10.37 -10.96
C ASN A 72 -0.43 11.59 -11.90
N ASP A 73 0.56 11.71 -12.79
CA ASP A 73 0.63 12.78 -13.80
C ASP A 73 0.15 12.31 -15.19
N ASP A 74 -0.28 11.05 -15.33
CA ASP A 74 -0.79 10.49 -16.57
C ASP A 74 -1.80 9.37 -16.32
N ALA A 75 -3.09 9.71 -16.45
CA ALA A 75 -4.21 8.77 -16.30
C ALA A 75 -4.27 7.64 -17.34
N THR A 76 -3.36 7.61 -18.33
CA THR A 76 -3.31 6.56 -19.35
C THR A 76 -2.13 5.60 -19.18
N SER A 77 -1.19 5.92 -18.27
CA SER A 77 -0.05 5.07 -17.97
C SER A 77 -0.41 3.96 -16.98
N GLY A 78 0.10 2.76 -17.23
CA GLY A 78 -0.19 1.59 -16.41
C GLY A 78 -1.49 0.88 -16.80
N ASP A 79 -1.74 -0.27 -16.16
CA ASP A 79 -2.91 -1.10 -16.43
C ASP A 79 -4.15 -0.75 -15.59
N GLN A 80 -4.00 0.18 -14.63
CA GLN A 80 -5.03 0.67 -13.72
C GLN A 80 -5.65 -0.41 -12.82
N ASN A 81 -4.99 -1.56 -12.65
CA ASN A 81 -5.44 -2.62 -11.74
C ASN A 81 -5.23 -2.26 -10.25
N LEU A 82 -4.41 -1.25 -9.98
CA LEU A 82 -4.20 -0.62 -8.68
C LEU A 82 -3.94 0.87 -8.91
N ILE A 83 -4.69 1.75 -8.25
CA ILE A 83 -4.65 3.20 -8.50
C ILE A 83 -4.43 4.00 -7.22
N PHE A 84 -3.96 5.23 -7.35
CA PHE A 84 -4.02 6.21 -6.27
C PHE A 84 -5.48 6.52 -5.93
N ALA A 85 -5.86 6.41 -4.65
CA ALA A 85 -7.18 6.80 -4.17
C ALA A 85 -7.30 8.32 -4.03
N ASP A 86 -6.20 8.98 -3.66
CA ASP A 86 -6.03 10.43 -3.68
C ASP A 86 -4.67 10.73 -4.34
N ASP A 87 -4.67 11.57 -5.38
CA ASP A 87 -3.46 11.91 -6.11
C ASP A 87 -2.45 12.63 -5.21
N PRO A 88 -1.18 12.18 -5.15
CA PRO A 88 -0.19 12.81 -4.30
C PRO A 88 0.04 14.27 -4.72
N PHE A 89 -0.18 15.19 -3.79
CA PHE A 89 -0.13 16.64 -4.02
C PHE A 89 1.23 17.13 -4.54
N ILE A 90 1.30 17.55 -5.80
CA ILE A 90 2.53 18.00 -6.45
C ILE A 90 2.78 19.51 -6.26
N GLY A 91 2.84 19.99 -5.02
CA GLY A 91 3.10 21.41 -4.73
C GLY A 91 4.23 21.65 -3.72
N PRO A 92 5.11 22.64 -3.95
CA PRO A 92 6.19 22.92 -3.01
C PRO A 92 5.66 23.52 -1.71
N VAL A 93 6.15 23.02 -0.58
CA VAL A 93 6.01 23.62 0.75
C VAL A 93 7.41 23.91 1.29
N ASN A 94 7.88 25.15 1.06
CA ASN A 94 9.20 25.64 1.46
C ASN A 94 10.37 24.84 0.83
N ASP A 95 10.47 24.82 -0.51
CA ASP A 95 11.48 24.09 -1.32
C ASP A 95 11.51 22.56 -1.18
N THR A 96 10.68 22.01 -0.29
CA THR A 96 10.40 20.57 -0.15
C THR A 96 8.99 20.33 -0.66
N THR A 97 8.80 19.42 -1.61
CA THR A 97 7.45 18.93 -1.93
C THR A 97 7.11 17.81 -0.98
N ARG A 98 5.93 17.91 -0.37
CA ARG A 98 5.39 16.90 0.53
C ARG A 98 3.91 16.77 0.24
N GLY A 99 3.36 15.60 0.51
CA GLY A 99 1.94 15.37 0.34
C GLY A 99 1.51 14.09 1.06
N GLU A 100 0.22 13.87 1.03
CA GLU A 100 -0.39 12.61 1.41
C GLU A 100 -0.50 11.73 0.15
N TRP A 101 -0.60 10.43 0.37
CA TRP A 101 -0.93 9.46 -0.66
C TRP A 101 -1.91 8.45 -0.05
N ALA A 102 -2.74 7.86 -0.91
CA ALA A 102 -3.63 6.77 -0.52
C ALA A 102 -3.73 5.74 -1.65
N ILE A 103 -3.76 4.45 -1.29
CA ILE A 103 -3.93 3.33 -2.23
C ILE A 103 -4.96 2.37 -1.61
N ALA A 104 -5.95 1.98 -2.41
CA ALA A 104 -6.98 1.02 -2.02
C ALA A 104 -6.64 -0.40 -2.52
N ASN A 105 -6.82 -1.40 -1.66
CA ASN A 105 -6.59 -2.82 -1.94
C ASN A 105 -5.17 -3.23 -2.40
N PRO A 106 -4.07 -2.64 -1.88
CA PRO A 106 -2.72 -3.12 -2.23
C PRO A 106 -2.41 -4.52 -1.66
N ASP A 107 -3.19 -5.01 -0.69
CA ASP A 107 -3.12 -6.36 -0.12
C ASP A 107 -3.64 -7.47 -1.05
N ASN A 108 -4.38 -7.13 -2.12
CA ASN A 108 -4.73 -8.08 -3.17
C ASN A 108 -3.50 -8.55 -3.96
N TYR A 109 -2.36 -7.88 -3.80
CA TYR A 109 -1.11 -8.21 -4.47
C TYR A 109 -0.08 -8.69 -3.46
N SER A 110 0.78 -9.61 -3.89
CA SER A 110 1.83 -10.13 -3.01
C SER A 110 2.93 -9.10 -2.71
N SER A 111 3.06 -8.07 -3.54
CA SER A 111 4.02 -7.00 -3.35
C SER A 111 3.61 -5.77 -4.14
N VAL A 112 3.74 -4.61 -3.51
CA VAL A 112 3.46 -3.30 -4.12
C VAL A 112 4.57 -2.35 -3.70
N PHE A 113 5.06 -1.55 -4.64
CA PHE A 113 5.92 -0.42 -4.32
C PHE A 113 5.44 0.87 -5.00
N MET A 114 5.80 1.99 -4.38
CA MET A 114 5.58 3.32 -4.96
C MET A 114 6.91 3.94 -5.37
N THR A 115 6.96 4.64 -6.50
CA THR A 115 8.08 5.50 -6.89
C THR A 115 7.78 6.96 -6.63
N LEU A 116 8.79 7.71 -6.22
CA LEU A 116 8.77 9.18 -6.22
C LEU A 116 9.87 9.68 -7.16
N LYS A 117 9.49 10.41 -8.22
CA LYS A 117 10.45 11.00 -9.16
C LYS A 117 10.59 12.49 -8.94
N ALA A 118 11.83 12.98 -8.87
CA ALA A 118 12.12 14.41 -8.87
C ALA A 118 13.42 14.70 -9.62
N GLY A 119 13.34 15.56 -10.64
CA GLY A 119 14.48 15.85 -11.51
C GLY A 119 15.05 14.60 -12.19
N ASN A 120 16.37 14.41 -12.13
CA ASN A 120 17.06 13.27 -12.76
C ASN A 120 17.31 12.09 -11.81
N SER A 121 16.44 11.92 -10.82
CA SER A 121 16.48 10.80 -9.88
C SER A 121 15.07 10.36 -9.52
N PHE A 122 14.97 9.12 -9.03
CA PHE A 122 13.77 8.61 -8.39
C PHE A 122 14.15 7.62 -7.27
N ALA A 123 13.22 7.35 -6.38
CA ALA A 123 13.34 6.30 -5.39
C ALA A 123 12.09 5.41 -5.41
N ALA A 124 12.29 4.10 -5.28
CA ALA A 124 11.24 3.11 -5.11
C ALA A 124 11.11 2.72 -3.64
N PHE A 125 9.89 2.55 -3.14
CA PHE A 125 9.55 2.29 -1.75
C PHE A 125 8.62 1.08 -1.66
N LEU A 126 9.11 -0.03 -1.13
CA LEU A 126 8.31 -1.23 -0.89
C LEU A 126 7.30 -0.95 0.22
N LEU A 127 6.01 -1.06 -0.09
CA LEU A 127 4.95 -0.72 0.83
C LEU A 127 4.65 -1.87 1.80
N ASP A 128 4.36 -1.54 3.05
CA ASP A 128 3.91 -2.47 4.09
C ASP A 128 2.42 -2.82 3.86
N ALA A 129 2.15 -3.69 2.90
CA ALA A 129 0.82 -3.95 2.33
C ALA A 129 -0.29 -4.17 3.38
N ALA A 130 -1.40 -3.41 3.25
CA ALA A 130 -2.63 -3.52 4.04
C ALA A 130 -3.86 -3.20 3.17
N THR A 131 -5.07 -3.56 3.59
CA THR A 131 -6.31 -3.38 2.78
C THR A 131 -6.57 -1.94 2.31
N PHE A 132 -6.20 -0.97 3.14
CA PHE A 132 -6.16 0.43 2.76
C PHE A 132 -4.91 1.05 3.36
N MET A 133 -4.18 1.78 2.54
CA MET A 133 -2.94 2.43 2.97
C MET A 133 -3.03 3.91 2.69
N THR A 134 -2.66 4.71 3.68
CA THR A 134 -2.41 6.13 3.54
C THR A 134 -1.13 6.46 4.27
N GLY A 135 -0.41 7.47 3.80
CA GLY A 135 0.77 7.96 4.48
C GLY A 135 1.21 9.28 3.90
N ASN A 136 2.25 9.84 4.52
CA ASN A 136 2.93 11.00 3.99
C ASN A 136 4.08 10.59 3.08
N TRP A 137 4.38 11.47 2.13
CA TRP A 137 5.61 11.42 1.36
C TRP A 137 6.30 12.78 1.39
N SER A 138 7.61 12.78 1.18
CA SER A 138 8.36 14.01 0.96
C SER A 138 9.51 13.80 -0.02
N SER A 139 9.87 14.90 -0.70
CA SER A 139 11.03 15.01 -1.57
C SER A 139 11.69 16.36 -1.34
N SER A 140 13.02 16.36 -1.18
CA SER A 140 13.82 17.58 -1.01
C SER A 140 13.92 18.44 -2.27
N ARG A 141 13.15 18.09 -3.31
CA ARG A 141 13.04 18.76 -4.61
C ARG A 141 11.64 18.57 -5.15
N ASN A 142 11.23 19.45 -6.06
CA ASN A 142 9.92 19.35 -6.72
C ASN A 142 9.69 17.97 -7.34
N LEU A 143 8.69 17.26 -6.80
CA LEU A 143 8.19 16.02 -7.36
C LEU A 143 7.70 16.29 -8.79
N SER A 144 8.10 15.42 -9.71
CA SER A 144 7.60 15.41 -11.09
C SER A 144 6.36 14.54 -11.18
N HIS A 145 6.45 13.33 -10.62
CA HIS A 145 5.35 12.38 -10.54
C HIS A 145 5.64 11.28 -9.50
N ALA A 146 4.62 10.48 -9.21
CA ALA A 146 4.67 9.24 -8.48
C ALA A 146 4.03 8.11 -9.30
N SER A 147 4.50 6.88 -9.13
CA SER A 147 3.93 5.72 -9.81
C SER A 147 3.78 4.54 -8.85
N ILE A 148 2.81 3.67 -9.13
CA ILE A 148 2.56 2.44 -8.36
C ILE A 148 2.93 1.26 -9.23
N TYR A 149 3.66 0.31 -8.66
CA TYR A 149 3.96 -0.96 -9.29
C TYR A 149 3.50 -2.10 -8.39
N TYR A 150 3.00 -3.16 -8.99
CA TYR A 150 2.65 -4.38 -8.27
C TYR A 150 3.35 -5.61 -8.86
N TRP A 151 3.35 -6.69 -8.10
CA TRP A 151 3.89 -7.98 -8.51
C TRP A 151 2.88 -9.11 -8.30
N GLY A 152 2.79 -9.98 -9.30
CA GLY A 152 1.90 -11.12 -9.33
C GLY A 152 0.47 -10.76 -9.75
N GLU A 153 -0.36 -11.78 -9.90
CA GLU A 153 -1.77 -11.61 -10.22
C GLU A 153 -2.58 -11.16 -8.99
N PRO A 154 -3.67 -10.40 -9.17
CA PRO A 154 -4.58 -10.07 -8.07
C PRO A 154 -5.15 -11.35 -7.45
N ASN A 155 -5.01 -11.50 -6.14
CA ASN A 155 -5.61 -12.59 -5.38
C ASN A 155 -6.71 -12.03 -4.45
N PRO A 156 -7.93 -11.79 -4.97
CA PRO A 156 -9.01 -11.27 -4.15
C PRO A 156 -9.35 -12.24 -3.02
N ALA A 157 -9.74 -11.71 -1.86
CA ALA A 157 -10.21 -12.52 -0.75
C ALA A 157 -11.34 -13.47 -1.22
N PRO A 158 -11.31 -14.77 -0.84
CA PRO A 158 -12.35 -15.71 -1.20
C PRO A 158 -13.72 -15.18 -0.76
N VAL A 159 -14.59 -14.89 -1.72
CA VAL A 159 -15.97 -14.48 -1.42
C VAL A 159 -16.70 -15.69 -0.84
N PRO A 160 -17.29 -15.60 0.37
CA PRO A 160 -18.09 -16.69 0.90
C PRO A 160 -19.22 -17.00 -0.07
N LEU A 161 -19.22 -18.21 -0.62
CA LEU A 161 -20.32 -18.65 -1.47
C LEU A 161 -21.62 -18.48 -0.68
N PRO A 162 -22.63 -17.77 -1.22
CA PRO A 162 -23.88 -17.60 -0.50
C PRO A 162 -24.44 -18.98 -0.18
N ALA A 163 -24.97 -19.15 1.04
CA ALA A 163 -25.64 -20.39 1.49
C ALA A 163 -26.86 -20.80 0.63
N SER A 164 -27.10 -20.10 -0.49
CA SER A 164 -27.95 -20.46 -1.62
C SER A 164 -27.92 -21.95 -1.98
N GLY A 165 -26.78 -22.64 -1.89
CA GLY A 165 -26.73 -24.10 -2.08
C GLY A 165 -27.53 -24.87 -1.02
N LEU A 166 -27.38 -24.51 0.26
CA LEU A 166 -28.14 -25.08 1.37
C LEU A 166 -29.61 -24.65 1.34
N LEU A 167 -29.90 -23.40 0.96
CA LEU A 167 -31.27 -22.91 0.80
C LEU A 167 -31.99 -23.58 -0.37
N LEU A 168 -31.30 -23.86 -1.48
CA LEU A 168 -31.85 -24.61 -2.61
C LEU A 168 -32.14 -26.06 -2.20
N LEU A 169 -31.21 -26.70 -1.50
CA LEU A 169 -31.42 -28.06 -0.98
C LEU A 169 -32.54 -28.13 0.06
N ALA A 170 -32.62 -27.15 0.97
CA ALA A 170 -33.70 -27.03 1.94
C ALA A 170 -35.04 -26.74 1.27
N GLY A 171 -35.07 -25.90 0.24
CA GLY A 171 -36.25 -25.59 -0.56
C GLY A 171 -36.78 -26.82 -1.32
N LEU A 172 -35.88 -27.56 -1.98
CA LEU A 172 -36.23 -28.81 -2.67
C LEU A 172 -36.68 -29.90 -1.68
N GLY A 173 -35.99 -30.05 -0.55
CA GLY A 173 -36.39 -30.97 0.51
C GLY A 173 -37.76 -30.64 1.11
N GLY A 174 -38.04 -29.34 1.31
CA GLY A 174 -39.33 -28.85 1.78
C GLY A 174 -40.48 -29.14 0.81
N LEU A 175 -40.24 -28.98 -0.50
CA LEU A 175 -41.22 -29.30 -1.54
C LEU A 175 -41.54 -30.80 -1.60
N VAL A 176 -40.53 -31.66 -1.51
CA VAL A 176 -40.71 -33.12 -1.47
C VAL A 176 -41.47 -33.56 -0.22
N ALA A 177 -41.14 -32.99 0.94
CA ALA A 177 -41.84 -33.26 2.20
C ALA A 177 -43.30 -32.81 2.16
N ALA A 178 -43.60 -31.66 1.53
CA ALA A 178 -44.96 -31.17 1.34
C ALA A 178 -45.79 -32.06 0.41
N HIS A 179 -45.20 -32.58 -0.68
CA HIS A 179 -45.88 -33.50 -1.58
C HIS A 179 -46.28 -34.81 -0.88
N ARG A 180 -45.42 -35.35 -0.02
CA ARG A 180 -45.69 -36.61 0.70
C ARG A 180 -46.79 -36.51 1.77
N ARG A 181 -47.16 -35.30 2.21
CA ARG A 181 -48.25 -35.09 3.18
C ARG A 181 -49.64 -34.99 2.55
N LYS A 182 -49.73 -34.88 1.22
CA LYS A 182 -50.98 -34.69 0.48
C LYS A 182 -51.49 -35.96 -0.23
N SER A 183 -50.69 -37.02 -0.28
CA SER A 183 -51.12 -38.39 -0.62
C SER A 183 -51.43 -39.16 0.66
#